data_AF-A0A9D6EU94-F1
#
_entry.id   AF-A0A9D6EU94-F1
#
_cell.length_a   1.000
_cell.length_b   1.000
_cell.length_c   1.000
_cell.angle_alpha   90.00
_cell.angle_beta   90.00
_cell.angle_gamma   90.00
#
_symmetry.space_group_name_H-M   'P 1'
#
loop_
_entity.id
_entity.type
_entity.pdbx_description
1 polymer ?
#
loop_
_entity_poly.entity_id
_entity_poly.type
_entity_poly.pdbx_seq_one_letter_code
_entity_poly.pdbx_strand_id
1 'polypeptide(L)'
;MKTAKDPRHQRRMRIVTELFAESFLPQRLKDQKTKKILSQLSSIDPLISLAAPEFPLDKIGKVDLAILRLAVFELNVEKKEPEKVIIDEAVELAKIYGGEGSPPFVNGVLGSILQNMTEPTLTEKLTTLLVERFGASKVDITPESELGKDLGLDNVEIADLISIIEKEWQIDFDGDKLLPEIKTFDDLVRIVEENSNEF
;
A
#
# COMPACT_ATOMS: atom_id res chain seq x y z
N MET A 1 -5.78 3.26 29.83
CA MET A 1 -5.70 4.73 29.71
C MET A 1 -4.25 5.08 29.42
N LYS A 2 -3.93 5.51 28.20
CA LYS A 2 -2.57 5.92 27.82
C LYS A 2 -2.22 7.18 28.62
N THR A 3 -1.12 7.16 29.34
CA THR A 3 -0.68 8.31 30.16
C THR A 3 0.52 8.96 29.48
N ALA A 4 0.65 10.28 29.56
CA ALA A 4 1.80 11.04 29.03
C ALA A 4 3.18 10.59 29.57
N LYS A 5 3.19 9.63 30.50
CA LYS A 5 4.36 8.99 31.09
C LYS A 5 4.74 7.65 30.45
N ASP A 6 4.01 7.17 29.45
CA ASP A 6 4.38 5.94 28.73
C ASP A 6 5.76 6.12 28.06
N PRO A 7 6.77 5.29 28.40
CA PRO A 7 8.11 5.38 27.81
C PRO A 7 8.12 5.24 26.29
N ARG A 8 7.18 4.48 25.70
CA ARG A 8 7.06 4.30 24.25
C ARG A 8 6.58 5.59 23.59
N HIS A 9 5.55 6.20 24.16
CA HIS A 9 5.03 7.48 23.70
C HIS A 9 6.11 8.57 23.77
N GLN A 10 6.80 8.68 24.91
CA GLN A 10 7.90 9.64 25.08
C GLN A 10 9.04 9.42 24.09
N ARG A 11 9.33 8.15 23.76
CA ARG A 11 10.33 7.85 22.74
C ARG A 11 9.87 8.31 21.35
N ARG A 12 8.61 8.05 20.97
CA ARG A 12 8.05 8.55 19.70
C ARG A 12 8.10 10.07 19.62
N MET A 13 7.72 10.77 20.69
CA MET A 13 7.85 12.22 20.78
C MET A 13 9.28 12.70 20.47
N ARG A 14 10.30 12.09 21.09
CA ARG A 14 11.71 12.43 20.81
C ARG A 14 12.08 12.22 19.35
N ILE A 15 11.67 11.10 18.76
CA ILE A 15 11.98 10.79 17.36
C ILE A 15 11.32 11.79 16.42
N VAL A 16 10.03 12.11 16.63
CA VAL A 16 9.33 13.12 15.83
C VAL A 16 10.02 14.47 15.92
N THR A 17 10.44 14.89 17.11
CA THR A 17 11.19 16.14 17.30
C THR A 17 12.53 16.11 16.56
N GLU A 18 13.29 15.00 16.62
CA GLU A 18 14.54 14.87 15.88
C GLU A 18 14.32 14.90 14.35
N LEU A 19 13.33 14.17 13.84
CA LEU A 19 12.96 14.16 12.42
C LEU A 19 12.53 15.54 11.94
N PHE A 20 11.71 16.24 12.73
CA PHE A 20 11.29 17.60 12.44
C PHE A 20 12.48 18.55 12.38
N ALA A 21 13.37 18.52 13.38
CA ALA A 21 14.56 19.37 13.42
C ALA A 21 15.52 19.08 12.25
N GLU A 22 15.73 17.81 11.92
CA GLU A 22 16.55 17.37 10.77
C GLU A 22 16.02 17.93 9.43
N SER A 23 14.70 18.14 9.34
CA SER A 23 14.07 18.66 8.11
C SER A 23 14.42 20.11 7.77
N PHE A 24 15.03 20.85 8.71
CA PHE A 24 15.50 22.21 8.50
C PHE A 24 17.02 22.27 8.37
N LEU A 25 17.74 21.59 9.27
CA LEU A 25 19.19 21.62 9.36
C LEU A 25 19.70 20.28 9.91
N PRO A 26 20.88 19.79 9.49
CA PRO A 26 21.47 18.57 10.04
C PRO A 26 21.60 18.62 11.56
N GLN A 27 21.12 17.59 12.25
CA GLN A 27 21.11 17.48 13.70
C GLN A 27 22.05 16.38 14.19
N ARG A 28 22.51 16.52 15.44
CA ARG A 28 23.14 15.39 16.15
C ARG A 28 22.06 14.44 16.68
N LEU A 29 21.76 13.42 15.89
CA LEU A 29 20.73 12.42 16.17
C LEU A 29 21.10 11.54 17.37
N LYS A 30 20.25 11.50 18.40
CA LYS A 30 20.46 10.71 19.61
C LYS A 30 19.77 9.34 19.52
N ASP A 31 18.57 9.27 18.93
CA ASP A 31 17.87 7.99 18.80
C ASP A 31 18.33 7.22 17.55
N GLN A 32 18.67 5.94 17.73
CA GLN A 32 19.08 5.06 16.63
C GLN A 32 17.93 4.81 15.64
N LYS A 33 16.67 4.84 16.10
CA LYS A 33 15.50 4.71 15.23
C LYS A 33 15.39 5.90 14.27
N THR A 34 15.69 7.12 14.72
CA THR A 34 15.72 8.30 13.84
C THR A 34 16.70 8.11 12.68
N LYS A 35 17.92 7.64 12.97
CA LYS A 35 18.92 7.35 11.94
C LYS A 35 18.44 6.32 10.91
N LYS A 36 17.77 5.26 11.40
CA LYS A 36 17.19 4.22 10.53
C LYS A 36 16.10 4.78 9.62
N ILE A 37 15.19 5.57 10.17
CA ILE A 37 14.12 6.24 9.40
C ILE A 37 14.74 7.09 8.28
N LEU A 38 15.72 7.94 8.61
CA LEU A 38 16.38 8.80 7.63
C LEU A 38 17.10 8.02 6.53
N SER A 39 17.72 6.87 6.87
CA SER A 39 18.36 6.00 5.87
C SER A 39 17.38 5.26 4.96
N GLN A 40 16.08 5.29 5.26
CA GLN A 40 15.03 4.56 4.56
C GLN A 40 13.95 5.46 3.96
N LEU A 41 14.17 6.77 3.90
CA LEU A 41 13.21 7.71 3.33
C LEU A 41 12.82 7.34 1.90
N SER A 42 13.75 6.83 1.09
CA SER A 42 13.46 6.37 -0.28
C SER A 42 12.43 5.24 -0.36
N SER A 43 12.21 4.49 0.73
CA SER A 43 11.15 3.46 0.83
C SER A 43 9.90 3.95 1.55
N ILE A 44 10.02 4.95 2.43
CA ILE A 44 8.92 5.45 3.28
C ILE A 44 8.12 6.54 2.55
N ASP A 45 8.82 7.52 1.96
CA ASP A 45 8.23 8.69 1.34
C ASP A 45 7.32 8.36 0.14
N PRO A 46 7.62 7.34 -0.70
CA PRO A 46 6.69 6.91 -1.76
C PRO A 46 5.35 6.39 -1.22
N LEU A 47 5.36 5.66 -0.10
CA LEU A 47 4.12 5.14 0.51
C LEU A 47 3.22 6.26 1.01
N ILE A 48 3.83 7.29 1.61
CA ILE A 48 3.12 8.50 2.04
C ILE A 48 2.57 9.25 0.82
N SER A 49 3.37 9.39 -0.24
CA SER A 49 2.96 10.10 -1.47
C SER A 49 1.78 9.41 -2.15
N LEU A 50 1.80 8.08 -2.24
CA LEU A 50 0.72 7.28 -2.82
C LEU A 50 -0.58 7.40 -2.02
N ALA A 51 -0.48 7.47 -0.69
CA ALA A 51 -1.62 7.60 0.21
C ALA A 51 -2.15 9.05 0.34
N ALA A 52 -1.44 10.04 -0.18
CA ALA A 52 -1.82 11.44 -0.14
C ALA A 52 -1.56 12.14 -1.51
N PRO A 53 -2.19 11.69 -2.60
CA PRO A 53 -1.87 12.15 -3.96
C PRO A 53 -2.13 13.66 -4.16
N GLU A 54 -3.10 14.23 -3.44
CA GLU A 54 -3.39 15.67 -3.49
C GLU A 54 -2.37 16.52 -2.70
N PHE A 55 -1.53 15.88 -1.86
CA PHE A 55 -0.55 16.52 -1.00
C PHE A 55 0.87 15.98 -1.26
N PRO A 56 1.58 16.54 -2.26
CA PRO A 56 3.02 16.33 -2.42
C PRO A 56 3.77 16.48 -1.09
N LEU A 57 4.80 15.66 -0.86
CA LEU A 57 5.51 15.60 0.43
C LEU A 57 6.01 16.96 0.94
N ASP A 58 6.40 17.85 0.03
CA ASP A 58 6.87 19.20 0.35
C ASP A 58 5.75 20.16 0.78
N LYS A 59 4.49 19.85 0.44
CA LYS A 59 3.28 20.56 0.88
C LYS A 59 2.70 20.01 2.18
N ILE A 60 3.10 18.80 2.60
CA ILE A 60 2.74 18.26 3.91
C ILE A 60 3.48 19.06 4.99
N GLY A 61 2.76 19.46 6.04
CA GLY A 61 3.37 20.13 7.20
C GLY A 61 4.55 19.33 7.74
N LYS A 62 5.69 19.98 8.00
CA LYS A 62 6.94 19.29 8.42
C LYS A 62 6.74 18.40 9.65
N VAL A 63 5.87 18.81 10.59
CA VAL A 63 5.49 18.02 11.76
C VAL A 63 4.71 16.78 11.37
N ASP A 64 3.66 16.94 10.55
CA ASP A 64 2.81 15.84 10.09
C ASP A 64 3.63 14.83 9.27
N LEU A 65 4.53 15.31 8.40
CA LEU A 65 5.45 14.47 7.65
C LEU A 65 6.40 13.70 8.57
N ALA A 66 6.92 14.31 9.64
CA ALA A 66 7.76 13.62 10.62
C ALA A 66 6.99 12.52 11.37
N ILE A 67 5.73 12.77 11.73
CA ILE A 67 4.83 11.80 12.36
C ILE A 67 4.55 10.63 11.40
N LEU A 68 4.17 10.94 10.15
CA LEU A 68 3.89 9.94 9.12
C LEU A 68 5.12 9.07 8.84
N ARG A 69 6.31 9.65 8.70
CA ARG A 69 7.55 8.88 8.48
C ARG A 69 7.87 7.92 9.62
N LEU A 70 7.64 8.34 10.87
CA LEU A 70 7.77 7.45 12.02
C LEU A 70 6.75 6.32 11.97
N ALA A 71 5.46 6.64 11.77
CA ALA A 71 4.39 5.65 11.73
C ALA A 71 4.59 4.63 10.60
N VAL A 72 4.90 5.08 9.39
CA VAL A 72 5.15 4.21 8.23
C VAL A 72 6.38 3.34 8.45
N PHE A 73 7.45 3.86 9.05
CA PHE A 73 8.58 3.02 9.44
C PHE A 73 8.16 1.91 10.43
N GLU A 74 7.30 2.23 11.40
CA GLU A 74 6.80 1.23 12.36
C GLU A 74 5.89 0.19 11.69
N LEU A 75 5.07 0.58 10.71
CA LEU A 75 4.15 -0.28 9.96
C LEU A 75 4.86 -1.17 8.92
N ASN A 76 5.80 -0.63 8.16
CA ASN A 76 6.35 -1.31 6.98
C ASN A 76 7.74 -1.92 7.23
N VAL A 77 8.51 -1.37 8.16
CA VAL A 77 9.89 -1.81 8.42
C VAL A 77 10.01 -2.54 9.74
N GLU A 78 9.58 -1.92 10.84
CA GLU A 78 9.81 -2.49 12.18
C GLU A 78 8.81 -3.58 12.55
N LYS A 79 7.52 -3.42 12.24
CA LYS A 79 6.45 -4.41 12.43
C LYS A 79 6.40 -5.05 13.84
N LYS A 80 6.72 -4.28 14.89
CA LYS A 80 6.77 -4.76 16.28
C LYS A 80 5.52 -4.50 17.11
N GLU A 81 4.75 -3.50 16.74
CA GLU A 81 3.53 -3.10 17.47
C GLU A 81 2.31 -3.29 16.57
N PRO A 82 1.12 -3.57 17.12
CA PRO A 82 -0.09 -3.68 16.33
C PRO A 82 -0.37 -2.39 15.56
N GLU A 83 -0.84 -2.51 14.32
CA GLU A 83 -1.10 -1.39 13.41
C GLU A 83 -1.98 -0.31 14.05
N LYS A 84 -3.08 -0.74 14.70
CA LYS A 84 -3.96 0.16 15.45
C LYS A 84 -3.25 0.96 16.53
N VAL A 85 -2.30 0.35 17.24
CA VAL A 85 -1.52 1.05 18.29
C VAL A 85 -0.64 2.12 17.64
N ILE A 86 0.01 1.81 16.52
CA ILE A 86 0.87 2.74 15.79
C ILE A 86 0.05 3.94 15.28
N ILE A 87 -1.13 3.69 14.70
CA ILE A 87 -2.03 4.74 14.21
C ILE A 87 -2.53 5.61 15.36
N ASP A 88 -3.03 5.00 16.44
CA ASP A 88 -3.51 5.74 17.61
C ASP A 88 -2.40 6.66 18.16
N GLU A 89 -1.15 6.19 18.23
CA GLU A 89 -0.01 7.00 18.68
C GLU A 89 0.34 8.12 17.72
N ALA A 90 0.32 7.87 16.40
CA ALA A 90 0.57 8.88 15.39
C ALA A 90 -0.48 10.01 15.46
N VAL A 91 -1.75 9.65 15.62
CA VAL A 91 -2.87 10.59 15.78
C VAL A 91 -2.72 11.42 17.06
N GLU A 92 -2.28 10.82 18.17
CA GLU A 92 -2.02 11.59 19.39
C GLU A 92 -0.82 12.54 19.25
N LEU A 93 0.24 12.14 18.55
CA LEU A 93 1.35 13.06 18.24
C LEU A 93 0.88 14.23 17.38
N ALA A 94 -0.04 13.99 16.44
CA ALA A 94 -0.64 15.03 15.60
C ALA A 94 -1.49 16.01 16.43
N LYS A 95 -2.19 15.53 17.47
CA LYS A 95 -2.90 16.43 18.41
C LYS A 95 -1.96 17.27 19.28
N ILE A 96 -0.79 16.74 19.61
CA ILE A 96 0.19 17.43 20.47
C ILE A 96 0.96 18.50 19.69
N TYR A 97 1.39 18.20 18.47
CA TYR A 97 2.32 19.04 17.71
C TYR A 97 1.72 19.72 16.47
N GLY A 98 0.63 19.18 15.92
CA GLY A 98 -0.01 19.68 14.71
C GLY A 98 -1.08 20.74 14.97
N GLY A 99 -1.81 21.10 13.91
CA GLY A 99 -2.99 21.97 13.98
C GLY A 99 -4.30 21.18 14.04
N GLU A 100 -5.44 21.87 14.00
CA GLU A 100 -6.77 21.23 14.07
C GLU A 100 -7.00 20.20 12.94
N GLY A 101 -6.42 20.44 11.76
CA GLY A 101 -6.50 19.53 10.61
C GLY A 101 -5.54 18.34 10.65
N SER A 102 -4.52 18.36 11.51
CA SER A 102 -3.46 17.34 11.51
C SER A 102 -3.93 15.95 11.96
N PRO A 103 -4.70 15.79 13.06
CA PRO A 103 -5.19 14.47 13.48
C PRO A 103 -6.03 13.73 12.43
N PRO A 104 -7.06 14.34 11.81
CA PRO A 104 -7.82 13.65 10.76
C PRO A 104 -6.99 13.39 9.50
N PHE A 105 -6.08 14.30 9.14
CA PHE A 105 -5.16 14.11 8.01
C PHE A 105 -4.24 12.90 8.22
N VAL A 106 -3.51 12.84 9.34
CA VAL A 106 -2.60 11.72 9.66
C VAL A 106 -3.35 10.39 9.72
N ASN A 107 -4.54 10.38 10.33
CA ASN A 107 -5.38 9.18 10.38
C ASN A 107 -5.81 8.72 8.98
N GLY A 108 -6.22 9.64 8.11
CA GLY A 108 -6.61 9.35 6.74
C GLY A 108 -5.47 8.75 5.93
N VAL A 109 -4.30 9.38 5.94
CA VAL A 109 -3.10 8.90 5.21
C VAL A 109 -2.70 7.51 5.68
N LEU A 110 -2.61 7.27 7.00
CA LEU A 110 -2.24 5.95 7.51
C LEU A 110 -3.30 4.88 7.22
N GLY A 111 -4.58 5.25 7.21
CA GLY A 111 -5.67 4.38 6.77
C GLY A 111 -5.52 3.94 5.32
N SER A 112 -5.25 4.89 4.41
CA SER A 112 -4.99 4.58 3.00
C SER A 112 -3.74 3.72 2.80
N ILE A 113 -2.66 3.94 3.59
CA ILE A 113 -1.47 3.09 3.55
C ILE A 113 -1.82 1.65 3.95
N LEU A 114 -2.57 1.44 5.03
CA LEU A 114 -2.98 0.10 5.43
C LEU A 114 -3.87 -0.56 4.38
N GLN A 115 -4.83 0.19 3.83
CA GLN A 115 -5.69 -0.33 2.76
C GLN A 115 -4.85 -0.81 1.58
N ASN A 116 -3.90 0.00 1.10
CA ASN A 116 -3.01 -0.36 0.00
C ASN A 116 -2.07 -1.53 0.32
N MET A 117 -1.78 -1.79 1.60
CA MET A 117 -1.01 -2.96 2.03
C MET A 117 -1.84 -4.25 2.12
N THR A 118 -3.18 -4.12 2.20
CA THR A 118 -4.11 -5.25 2.34
C THR A 118 -4.93 -5.53 1.08
N GLU A 119 -5.08 -4.55 0.19
CA GLU A 119 -5.72 -4.72 -1.11
C GLU A 119 -4.90 -5.74 -1.92
N PRO A 120 -5.52 -6.86 -2.34
CA PRO A 120 -4.83 -7.81 -3.19
C PRO A 120 -4.50 -7.14 -4.52
N THR A 121 -3.27 -7.33 -4.98
CA THR A 121 -2.82 -6.91 -6.31
C THR A 121 -3.70 -7.52 -7.39
N LEU A 122 -3.74 -6.93 -8.59
CA LEU A 122 -4.48 -7.50 -9.72
C LEU A 122 -4.08 -8.96 -9.97
N THR A 123 -2.79 -9.26 -9.92
CA THR A 123 -2.25 -10.62 -10.02
C THR A 123 -2.84 -11.55 -8.96
N GLU A 124 -2.95 -11.12 -7.71
CA GLU A 124 -3.56 -11.90 -6.62
C GLU A 124 -5.08 -12.06 -6.81
N LYS A 125 -5.78 -11.01 -7.27
CA LYS A 125 -7.21 -11.05 -7.62
C LYS A 125 -7.47 -12.07 -8.73
N LEU A 126 -6.72 -11.99 -9.82
CA LEU A 126 -6.79 -12.93 -10.95
C LEU A 126 -6.41 -14.36 -10.55
N THR A 127 -5.34 -14.53 -9.77
CA THR A 127 -4.93 -15.84 -9.24
C THR A 127 -6.05 -16.45 -8.39
N THR A 128 -6.66 -15.65 -7.52
CA THR A 128 -7.77 -16.10 -6.66
C THR A 128 -8.98 -16.50 -7.52
N LEU A 129 -9.31 -15.71 -8.54
CA LEU A 129 -10.39 -16.01 -9.47
C LEU A 129 -10.18 -17.35 -10.19
N LEU A 130 -8.97 -17.59 -10.72
CA LEU A 130 -8.59 -18.85 -11.37
C LEU A 130 -8.68 -20.06 -10.43
N VAL A 131 -8.21 -19.90 -9.19
CA VAL A 131 -8.25 -20.98 -8.19
C VAL A 131 -9.68 -21.27 -7.74
N GLU A 132 -10.46 -20.24 -7.42
CA GLU A 132 -11.79 -20.40 -6.81
C GLU A 132 -12.90 -20.73 -7.81
N ARG A 133 -12.83 -20.22 -9.05
CA ARG A 133 -13.87 -20.40 -10.06
C ARG A 133 -13.55 -21.49 -11.08
N PHE A 134 -12.26 -21.67 -11.39
CA PHE A 134 -11.80 -22.60 -12.44
C PHE A 134 -11.00 -23.77 -11.88
N GLY A 135 -10.76 -23.83 -10.57
CA GLY A 135 -10.07 -24.95 -9.93
C GLY A 135 -8.59 -25.05 -10.29
N ALA A 136 -7.99 -23.98 -10.84
CA ALA A 136 -6.57 -23.95 -11.14
C ALA A 136 -5.75 -24.13 -9.85
N SER A 137 -4.62 -24.82 -9.96
CA SER A 137 -3.70 -24.98 -8.84
C SER A 137 -2.81 -23.74 -8.72
N LYS A 138 -2.83 -23.09 -7.54
CA LYS A 138 -2.06 -21.86 -7.27
C LYS A 138 -0.55 -22.01 -7.52
N VAL A 139 -0.02 -23.22 -7.42
CA VAL A 139 1.42 -23.50 -7.62
C VAL A 139 1.82 -23.44 -9.09
N ASP A 140 0.86 -23.60 -10.00
CA ASP A 140 1.10 -23.67 -11.44
C ASP A 140 0.90 -22.31 -12.13
N ILE A 141 0.47 -21.29 -11.39
CA ILE A 141 0.25 -19.92 -11.92
C ILE A 141 1.55 -19.13 -11.82
N THR A 142 2.20 -18.97 -12.97
CA THR A 142 3.36 -18.10 -13.20
C THR A 142 3.05 -17.15 -14.35
N PRO A 143 3.75 -16.00 -14.48
CA PRO A 143 3.49 -15.06 -15.59
C PRO A 143 3.50 -15.75 -16.97
N GLU A 144 4.41 -16.71 -17.18
CA GLU A 144 4.58 -17.43 -18.43
C GLU A 144 3.60 -18.59 -18.64
N SER A 145 2.84 -18.99 -17.60
CA SER A 145 1.92 -20.14 -17.68
C SER A 145 0.85 -19.91 -18.75
N GLU A 146 0.74 -20.82 -19.70
CA GLU A 146 -0.31 -20.83 -20.71
C GLU A 146 -1.66 -21.21 -20.08
N LEU A 147 -2.70 -20.39 -20.24
CA LEU A 147 -4.03 -20.64 -19.65
C LEU A 147 -4.59 -22.00 -20.08
N GLY A 148 -4.42 -22.35 -21.36
CA GLY A 148 -4.92 -23.62 -21.88
C GLY A 148 -4.03 -24.82 -21.60
N LYS A 149 -2.71 -24.72 -21.83
CA LYS A 149 -1.81 -25.88 -21.70
C LYS A 149 -1.39 -26.17 -20.28
N ASP A 150 -1.09 -25.12 -19.50
CA ASP A 150 -0.48 -25.28 -18.18
C ASP A 150 -1.53 -25.22 -17.07
N LEU A 151 -2.54 -24.35 -17.20
CA LEU A 151 -3.62 -24.22 -16.22
C LEU A 151 -4.84 -25.10 -16.55
N GLY A 152 -4.89 -25.68 -17.75
CA GLY A 152 -5.91 -26.63 -18.17
C GLY A 152 -7.27 -26.01 -18.53
N LEU A 153 -7.34 -24.69 -18.72
CA LEU A 153 -8.59 -24.02 -19.08
C LEU A 153 -8.92 -24.27 -20.56
N ASP A 154 -10.13 -24.75 -20.84
CA ASP A 154 -10.60 -24.82 -22.22
C ASP A 154 -11.06 -23.44 -22.76
N ASN A 155 -11.36 -23.36 -24.06
CA ASN A 155 -11.77 -22.09 -24.68
C ASN A 155 -13.10 -21.53 -24.11
N VAL A 156 -13.96 -22.38 -23.58
CA VAL A 156 -15.24 -21.96 -22.97
C VAL A 156 -14.97 -21.38 -21.59
N GLU A 157 -14.11 -22.02 -20.80
CA GLU A 157 -13.67 -21.52 -19.49
C GLU A 157 -12.89 -20.21 -19.62
N ILE A 158 -12.05 -20.05 -20.64
CA ILE A 158 -11.39 -18.78 -20.93
C ILE A 158 -12.42 -17.69 -21.27
N ALA A 159 -13.43 -17.99 -22.09
CA ALA A 159 -14.49 -17.02 -22.40
C ALA A 159 -15.30 -16.63 -21.14
N ASP A 160 -15.61 -17.60 -20.28
CA ASP A 160 -16.29 -17.37 -19.01
C ASP A 160 -15.45 -16.52 -18.05
N LEU A 161 -14.13 -16.77 -17.99
CA LEU A 161 -13.19 -15.98 -17.20
C LEU A 161 -13.23 -14.51 -17.60
N ILE A 162 -13.18 -14.22 -18.91
CA ILE A 162 -13.27 -12.86 -19.44
C ILE A 162 -14.61 -12.22 -19.11
N SER A 163 -15.72 -12.94 -19.31
CA SER A 163 -17.06 -12.45 -18.97
C SER A 163 -17.20 -12.11 -17.47
N ILE A 164 -16.59 -12.90 -16.59
CA ILE A 164 -16.56 -12.62 -15.15
C ILE A 164 -15.75 -11.35 -14.87
N ILE A 165 -14.57 -11.21 -15.48
CA ILE A 165 -13.69 -10.03 -15.33
C ILE A 165 -14.40 -8.75 -15.78
N GLU A 166 -15.01 -8.74 -16.97
CA GLU A 166 -15.78 -7.60 -17.51
C GLU A 166 -16.86 -7.16 -16.51
N LYS A 167 -17.58 -8.13 -15.96
CA LYS A 167 -18.69 -7.88 -15.05
C LYS A 167 -18.25 -7.45 -13.66
N GLU A 168 -17.26 -8.13 -13.07
CA GLU A 168 -16.79 -7.86 -11.71
C GLU A 168 -16.02 -6.54 -11.63
N TRP A 169 -15.22 -6.20 -12.65
CA TRP A 169 -14.37 -5.00 -12.66
C TRP A 169 -14.90 -3.90 -13.58
N GLN A 170 -16.11 -4.05 -14.14
CA GLN A 170 -16.77 -3.07 -15.00
C GLN A 170 -15.89 -2.62 -16.19
N ILE A 171 -15.16 -3.59 -16.75
CA ILE A 171 -14.28 -3.39 -17.91
C ILE A 171 -15.09 -3.73 -19.16
N ASP A 172 -14.96 -2.91 -20.20
CA ASP A 172 -15.51 -3.16 -21.53
C ASP A 172 -14.35 -3.55 -22.45
N PHE A 173 -14.07 -4.86 -22.56
CA PHE A 173 -13.14 -5.31 -23.58
C PHE A 173 -13.86 -5.22 -24.93
N ASP A 174 -13.18 -4.73 -25.98
CA ASP A 174 -13.63 -4.95 -27.37
C ASP A 174 -13.45 -6.46 -27.69
N GLY A 175 -14.31 -7.28 -27.09
CA GLY A 175 -14.06 -8.69 -26.74
C GLY A 175 -13.75 -9.58 -27.93
N ASP A 176 -14.22 -9.23 -29.12
CA ASP A 176 -13.96 -10.01 -30.34
C ASP A 176 -12.51 -9.87 -30.86
N LYS A 177 -11.76 -8.84 -30.46
CA LYS A 177 -10.39 -8.60 -30.94
C LYS A 177 -9.30 -9.11 -30.01
N LEU A 178 -9.56 -9.16 -28.71
CA LEU A 178 -8.53 -9.41 -27.69
C LEU A 178 -8.43 -10.88 -27.26
N LEU A 179 -9.51 -11.66 -27.42
CA LEU A 179 -9.54 -13.10 -27.09
C LEU A 179 -8.40 -13.95 -27.71
N PRO A 180 -7.97 -13.73 -28.97
CA PRO A 180 -6.87 -14.52 -29.56
C PRO A 180 -5.49 -14.18 -28.99
N GLU A 181 -5.36 -13.04 -28.31
CA GLU A 181 -4.10 -12.51 -27.80
C GLU A 181 -3.79 -13.00 -26.38
N ILE A 182 -4.81 -13.45 -25.63
CA ILE A 182 -4.66 -13.96 -24.27
C ILE A 182 -4.19 -15.41 -24.31
N LYS A 183 -2.88 -15.64 -24.19
CA LYS A 183 -2.31 -16.99 -24.14
C LYS A 183 -1.77 -17.33 -22.77
N THR A 184 -1.05 -16.39 -22.16
CA THR A 184 -0.45 -16.59 -20.83
C THR A 184 -1.21 -15.83 -19.75
N PHE A 185 -0.88 -16.14 -18.50
CA PHE A 185 -1.36 -15.38 -17.36
C PHE A 185 -0.90 -13.91 -17.41
N ASP A 186 0.32 -13.63 -17.86
CA ASP A 186 0.82 -12.26 -18.03
C ASP A 186 0.07 -11.48 -19.14
N ASP A 187 -0.32 -12.15 -20.23
CA ASP A 187 -1.17 -11.52 -21.26
C ASP A 187 -2.52 -11.10 -20.68
N LEU A 188 -3.11 -11.95 -19.82
CA LEU A 188 -4.36 -11.64 -19.12
C LEU A 188 -4.20 -10.46 -18.18
N VAL A 189 -3.15 -10.43 -17.36
CA VAL A 189 -2.84 -9.31 -16.47
C VAL A 189 -2.71 -8.01 -17.27
N ARG A 190 -1.86 -8.01 -18.32
CA ARG A 190 -1.62 -6.83 -19.16
C ARG A 190 -2.91 -6.29 -19.79
N ILE A 191 -3.73 -7.17 -20.37
CA ILE A 191 -4.98 -6.76 -21.02
C ILE A 191 -5.96 -6.15 -20.00
N VAL A 192 -6.04 -6.71 -18.79
CA VAL A 192 -6.87 -6.13 -17.72
C VAL A 192 -6.34 -4.76 -17.29
N GLU A 193 -5.03 -4.60 -17.11
CA GLU A 193 -4.41 -3.32 -16.74
C GLU A 193 -4.64 -2.25 -17.81
N GLU A 194 -4.47 -2.60 -19.10
CA GLU A 194 -4.62 -1.64 -20.21
C GLU A 194 -6.05 -1.15 -20.40
N ASN A 195 -7.05 -1.92 -19.95
CA ASN A 195 -8.47 -1.61 -20.14
C ASN A 195 -9.21 -1.24 -18.84
N SER A 196 -8.54 -1.28 -17.70
CA SER A 196 -9.09 -0.83 -16.42
C SER A 196 -8.57 0.55 -16.03
N ASN A 197 -9.45 1.37 -15.45
CA ASN A 197 -9.05 2.64 -14.81
C ASN A 197 -8.75 2.47 -13.31
N GLU A 198 -8.85 1.25 -12.79
CA GLU A 198 -8.84 0.95 -11.35
C GLU A 198 -7.47 0.46 -10.83
N PHE A 199 -6.56 0.07 -11.72
CA PHE A 199 -5.29 -0.59 -11.39
C PHE A 199 -4.06 0.14 -11.94
#